data_AF-A0A932CTW7-F1
#
_entry.id   AF-A0A932CTW7-F1
#
_cell.length_a   1.000
_cell.length_b   1.000
_cell.length_c   1.000
_cell.angle_alpha   90.00
_cell.angle_beta   90.00
_cell.angle_gamma   90.00
#
_symmetry.space_group_name_H-M   'P 1'
#
loop_
_entity.id
_entity.type
_entity.pdbx_description
1 polymer ?
#
loop_
_entity_poly.entity_id
_entity_poly.type
_entity_poly.pdbx_seq_one_letter_code
_entity_poly.pdbx_strand_id
1 'polypeptide(L)' 'MHDIVCAECGKESRVPFKPQSGKPVYCRECYQLKKDGPKEEAVG' A
#
# COMPACT_ATOMS: atom_id res chain seq x y z
N MET A 1 10.29 10.48 8.10
CA MET A 1 9.37 9.31 8.01
C MET A 1 8.06 9.75 8.64
N HIS A 2 6.93 9.49 7.99
CA HIS A 2 5.59 9.81 8.48
C HIS A 2 4.84 8.52 8.81
N ASP A 3 4.29 8.44 10.01
CA ASP A 3 3.42 7.33 10.41
C ASP A 3 2.06 7.45 9.71
N ILE A 4 1.62 6.35 9.11
CA ILE A 4 0.37 6.24 8.37
C ILE A 4 -0.33 4.94 8.76
N VAL A 5 -1.66 4.94 8.67
CA VAL A 5 -2.48 3.74 8.83
C VAL A 5 -2.87 3.27 7.44
N CYS A 6 -2.62 2.00 7.14
CA CYS A 6 -3.00 1.41 5.86
C CYS A 6 -4.52 1.44 5.70
N ALA A 7 -5.01 2.06 4.64
CA ALA A 7 -6.44 2.12 4.34
C ALA A 7 -7.06 0.78 3.92
N GLU A 8 -6.23 -0.23 3.64
CA GLU A 8 -6.68 -1.57 3.23
C GLU A 8 -6.67 -2.57 4.39
N CYS A 9 -5.55 -2.66 5.13
CA CYS A 9 -5.40 -3.63 6.22
C CYS A 9 -5.44 -3.03 7.63
N GLY A 10 -5.47 -1.69 7.76
CA GLY A 10 -5.52 -1.01 9.06
C GLY A 10 -4.22 -1.00 9.87
N LYS A 11 -3.12 -1.54 9.34
CA LYS A 11 -1.82 -1.59 10.05
C LYS A 11 -1.10 -0.24 10.02
N GLU A 12 -0.42 0.07 11.11
CA GLU A 12 0.49 1.21 11.20
C GLU A 12 1.78 0.95 10.41
N SER A 13 2.22 1.94 9.63
CA SER A 13 3.41 1.85 8.78
C SER A 13 4.09 3.21 8.67
N ARG A 14 5.37 3.23 8.28
CA ARG A 14 6.14 4.47 8.08
C ARG A 14 6.49 4.68 6.62
N VAL A 15 6.21 5.86 6.11
CA VAL A 15 6.49 6.23 4.71
C VAL A 15 7.44 7.44 4.63
N PRO A 16 8.27 7.54 3.58
CA PRO A 16 9.17 8.69 3.40
C PRO A 16 8.49 9.92 2.80
N PHE A 17 7.21 9.81 2.39
CA PHE A 17 6.44 10.88 1.77
C PHE A 17 5.33 11.40 2.71
N LYS A 18 4.87 12.63 2.48
CA LYS A 18 3.79 13.23 3.26
C LYS A 18 2.44 12.66 2.79
N PRO A 19 1.60 12.06 3.67
CA PRO A 19 0.28 11.59 3.29
C PRO A 19 -0.59 12.77 2.81
N GLN A 20 -1.24 12.63 1.65
CA GLN A 20 -2.17 13.63 1.14
C GLN A 20 -3.55 13.43 1.73
N SER A 21 -4.12 14.49 2.32
CA SER A 21 -5.51 14.48 2.79
C SER A 21 -6.46 14.16 1.63
N GLY A 22 -7.24 13.08 1.81
CA GLY A 22 -8.23 12.60 0.85
C GLY A 22 -7.77 11.47 -0.07
N LYS A 23 -6.50 11.03 -0.01
CA LYS A 23 -6.01 9.85 -0.77
C LYS A 23 -5.71 8.72 0.20
N PRO A 24 -6.17 7.48 -0.08
CA PRO A 24 -5.87 6.34 0.78
C PRO A 24 -4.37 6.03 0.70
N VAL A 25 -3.75 5.88 1.88
CA VAL A 25 -2.34 5.47 1.98
C VAL A 25 -2.29 3.98 2.30
N TYR A 26 -1.38 3.28 1.64
CA TYR A 26 -1.24 1.83 1.76
C TYR A 26 0.12 1.49 2.35
N CYS A 27 0.18 0.42 3.15
CA CYS A 27 1.45 -0.16 3.57
C CYS A 27 2.18 -0.77 2.36
N ARG A 28 3.45 -1.10 2.52
CA ARG A 28 4.29 -1.65 1.45
C ARG A 28 3.73 -2.94 0.84
N GLU A 29 3.12 -3.80 1.65
CA GLU A 29 2.45 -5.03 1.19
C GLU A 29 1.23 -4.72 0.33
N CYS A 30 0.24 -4.00 0.86
CA CYS A 30 -0.97 -3.61 0.15
C CYS A 30 -0.68 -2.79 -1.11
N TYR A 31 0.31 -1.89 -1.07
CA TYR A 31 0.75 -1.13 -2.23
C TYR A 31 1.34 -2.02 -3.32
N GLN A 32 2.14 -3.03 -2.95
CA GLN A 32 2.66 -4.01 -3.91
C GLN A 32 1.52 -4.85 -4.51
N LEU A 33 0.59 -5.35 -3.70
CA LEU A 33 -0.58 -6.10 -4.16
C LEU A 33 -1.49 -5.28 -5.09
N LYS A 34 -1.66 -3.98 -4.82
CA LYS A 34 -2.44 -3.06 -5.66
C LYS A 34 -1.74 -2.71 -6.97
N LYS A 35 -0.44 -2.51 -6.94
CA LYS A 35 0.36 -2.11 -8.12
C LYS A 35 0.67 -3.31 -9.01
N ASP A 36 0.80 -4.47 -8.40
CA ASP A 36 0.92 -5.79 -8.98
C ASP A 36 -0.43 -6.51 -8.77
N GLY A 37 -1.52 -5.92 -9.28
CA GLY A 37 -2.74 -6.70 -9.48
C GLY A 37 -2.39 -7.94 -10.31
N PRO A 38 -3.07 -9.08 -10.11
CA PRO A 38 -2.62 -10.36 -10.65
C PRO A 38 -2.46 -10.24 -12.17
N LYS A 39 -1.22 -10.17 -12.62
CA LYS A 39 -0.87 -10.52 -13.99
C LYS A 39 -0.96 -12.04 -13.96
N GLU A 40 -2.11 -12.51 -14.37
CA GLU A 40 -2.41 -13.89 -14.66
C GLU A 40 -1.33 -14.43 -15.63
N GLU A 41 -0.20 -14.93 -15.12
CA GLU A 41 0.83 -15.71 -15.82
C GLU A 41 1.93 -16.08 -14.81
N ALA A 42 2.34 -17.33 -14.57
CA ALA A 42 2.24 -18.51 -15.39
C ALA A 42 1.86 -19.72 -14.54
N VAL A 43 0.86 -20.46 -15.03
CA VAL A 43 0.77 -21.90 -14.83
C VAL A 43 2.14 -22.53 -15.13
N GLY A 44 2.64 -23.29 -14.16
CA GLY A 44 3.68 -24.30 -14.34
C GLY A 44 3.10 -25.65 -13.98
#